data_AF-A0ABD2KYX8-F1
#
_entry.id   AF-A0ABD2KYX8-F1
#
_cell.length_a   1.000
_cell.length_b   1.000
_cell.length_c   1.000
_cell.angle_alpha   90.00
_cell.angle_beta   90.00
_cell.angle_gamma   90.00
#
_symmetry.space_group_name_H-M   'P 1'
#
loop_
_entity.id
_entity.type
_entity.pdbx_description
1 polymer ?
#
loop_
_entity_poly.entity_id
_entity_poly.type
_entity_poly.pdbx_seq_one_letter_code
_entity_poly.pdbx_strand_id
1 'polypeptide(L)'
;MEEDVSGYSIGIMEKKTVTGYSMGIMGEEVSGYSMGIGRTTVRGYSKGEMEEDVSGYSIGIMEKKTVTGYSMGIMGEEVSGYSMGIGRKTVNGYSKGEMEEDVSGYSIGIMGKKTVTGYSMGIMGEEVSGYSMGIGRKTVNGYSKGEIEEDVSGYSMGIMGEEVSGYSMGIKGKEVSGYSMGIKDEEVSGYSMGIKSEEVSGYSMGIKRVSDEQLSCAKIIH
;
A
#
# COMPACT_ATOMS: atom_id res chain seq x y z
N MET A 1 39.24 7.70 27.31
CA MET A 1 39.58 6.75 26.24
C MET A 1 38.50 5.70 26.29
N GLU A 2 37.43 5.86 25.50
CA GLU A 2 36.66 4.68 25.11
C GLU A 2 37.60 3.75 24.32
N GLU A 3 37.60 2.47 24.67
CA GLU A 3 38.35 1.45 23.96
C GLU A 3 37.42 0.81 22.92
N ASP A 4 37.64 1.10 21.64
CA ASP A 4 36.98 0.37 20.56
C ASP A 4 37.24 -1.13 20.68
N VAL A 5 36.21 -1.96 20.57
CA VAL A 5 36.37 -3.43 20.51
C VAL A 5 36.44 -3.86 19.06
N SER A 6 37.42 -4.72 18.75
CA SER A 6 37.53 -5.38 17.45
C SER A 6 37.62 -6.89 17.60
N GLY A 7 37.05 -7.62 16.64
CA GLY A 7 37.12 -9.08 16.58
C GLY A 7 35.82 -9.75 17.05
N TYR A 8 35.88 -10.50 18.15
CA TYR A 8 34.75 -11.26 18.70
C TYR A 8 34.43 -10.81 20.12
N SER A 9 33.19 -10.38 20.37
CA SER A 9 32.78 -9.72 21.61
C SER A 9 31.47 -10.28 22.14
N ILE A 10 31.43 -10.68 23.41
CA ILE A 10 30.20 -11.08 24.11
C ILE A 10 30.04 -10.23 25.37
N GLY A 11 28.83 -9.71 25.61
CA GLY A 11 28.45 -9.12 26.90
C GLY A 11 27.76 -7.77 26.77
N ILE A 12 28.03 -6.89 27.73
CA ILE A 12 27.48 -5.53 27.80
C ILE A 12 28.58 -4.56 27.37
N MET A 13 28.31 -3.79 26.32
CA MET A 13 29.24 -2.87 25.65
C MET A 13 28.61 -1.47 25.58
N GLU A 14 28.36 -0.88 26.74
CA GLU A 14 27.56 0.36 26.90
C GLU A 14 28.21 1.64 26.33
N LYS A 15 29.54 1.67 26.12
CA LYS A 15 30.31 2.83 25.66
C LYS A 15 31.54 2.43 24.83
N LYS A 16 31.30 1.68 23.76
CA LYS A 16 32.36 1.20 22.86
C LYS A 16 31.84 1.12 21.44
N THR A 17 32.61 1.60 20.47
CA THR A 17 32.51 1.15 19.07
C THR A 17 32.82 -0.35 19.03
N VAL A 18 31.98 -1.15 18.39
CA VAL A 18 32.19 -2.60 18.26
C VAL A 18 32.30 -2.97 16.79
N THR A 19 33.44 -3.55 16.41
CA THR A 19 33.74 -3.96 15.03
C THR A 19 33.98 -5.47 14.94
N GLY A 20 33.30 -6.13 13.99
CA GLY A 20 33.38 -7.59 13.81
C GLY A 20 32.14 -8.32 14.32
N TYR A 21 32.32 -9.37 15.11
CA TYR A 21 31.25 -10.23 15.63
C TYR A 21 30.91 -9.85 17.07
N SER A 22 29.64 -9.55 17.32
CA SER A 22 29.15 -9.03 18.61
C SER A 22 27.88 -9.74 19.06
N MET A 23 27.80 -10.06 20.36
CA MET A 23 26.62 -10.68 20.97
C MET A 23 26.33 -10.08 22.36
N GLY A 24 25.11 -9.59 22.57
CA GLY A 24 24.67 -9.04 23.86
C GLY A 24 24.03 -7.65 23.74
N ILE A 25 24.43 -6.73 24.63
CA ILE A 25 23.86 -5.36 24.71
C ILE A 25 24.92 -4.36 24.24
N MET A 26 24.59 -3.53 23.25
CA MET A 26 25.53 -2.63 22.55
C MET A 26 25.07 -1.17 22.60
N GLY A 27 25.99 -0.25 22.91
CA GLY A 27 25.67 1.13 23.31
C GLY A 27 25.98 2.25 22.32
N GLU A 28 27.07 2.20 21.54
CA GLU A 28 27.55 3.40 20.79
C GLU A 28 27.63 3.27 19.25
N GLU A 29 28.32 2.30 18.68
CA GLU A 29 28.18 1.97 17.24
C GLU A 29 28.57 0.51 17.03
N VAL A 30 27.87 -0.19 16.15
CA VAL A 30 28.17 -1.59 15.81
C VAL A 30 28.33 -1.76 14.31
N SER A 31 29.48 -2.30 13.89
CA SER A 31 29.80 -2.55 12.49
C SER A 31 30.27 -4.00 12.29
N GLY A 32 29.52 -4.79 11.51
CA GLY A 32 29.83 -6.19 11.21
C GLY A 32 28.64 -7.12 11.39
N TYR A 33 28.78 -8.10 12.28
CA TYR A 33 27.76 -9.10 12.62
C TYR A 33 27.33 -8.89 14.08
N SER A 34 26.04 -8.68 14.32
CA SER A 34 25.52 -8.34 15.64
C SER A 34 24.28 -9.15 16.01
N MET A 35 24.20 -9.59 17.26
CA MET A 35 23.05 -10.32 17.79
C MET A 35 22.71 -9.92 19.23
N GLY A 36 21.51 -9.41 19.46
CA GLY A 36 21.04 -8.99 20.78
C GLY A 36 20.30 -7.65 20.75
N ILE A 37 20.61 -6.76 21.70
CA ILE A 37 19.93 -5.47 21.87
C ILE A 37 20.92 -4.35 21.53
N GLY A 38 20.66 -3.60 20.47
CA GLY A 38 21.41 -2.41 20.08
C GLY A 38 20.64 -1.14 20.42
N ARG A 39 21.20 -0.31 21.31
CA ARG A 39 20.65 1.03 21.60
C ARG A 39 21.20 2.13 20.68
N THR A 40 21.68 1.73 19.50
CA THR A 40 22.50 2.60 18.65
C THR A 40 22.49 2.19 17.19
N THR A 41 23.17 2.98 16.35
CA THR A 41 23.41 2.74 14.94
C THR A 41 24.10 1.40 14.68
N VAL A 42 23.46 0.55 13.88
CA VAL A 42 24.00 -0.75 13.47
C VAL A 42 24.25 -0.80 11.96
N ARG A 43 25.45 -1.26 11.57
CA ARG A 43 25.89 -1.40 10.18
C ARG A 43 26.31 -2.84 9.90
N GLY A 44 25.74 -3.47 8.87
CA GLY A 44 26.06 -4.84 8.45
C GLY A 44 24.92 -5.83 8.70
N TYR A 45 25.23 -6.99 9.28
CA TYR A 45 24.23 -7.99 9.67
C TYR A 45 23.80 -7.78 11.12
N SER A 46 22.50 -7.79 11.37
CA SER A 46 21.93 -7.59 12.69
C SER A 46 20.74 -8.51 12.98
N LYS A 47 20.65 -9.00 14.21
CA LYS A 47 19.51 -9.81 14.67
C LYS A 47 19.13 -9.50 16.12
N GLY A 48 17.90 -9.03 16.32
CA GLY A 48 17.34 -8.75 17.65
C GLY A 48 16.58 -7.43 17.70
N GLU A 49 16.80 -6.65 18.75
CA GLU A 49 16.08 -5.39 19.00
C GLU A 49 17.03 -4.21 18.82
N MET A 50 16.60 -3.21 18.04
CA MET A 50 17.39 -2.05 17.66
C MET A 50 16.56 -0.78 17.89
N GLU A 51 17.04 0.10 18.77
CA GLU A 51 16.30 1.34 19.10
C GLU A 51 16.54 2.47 18.07
N GLU A 52 17.63 2.41 17.31
CA GLU A 52 18.18 3.51 16.50
C GLU A 52 18.36 3.11 15.02
N ASP A 53 19.14 3.87 14.24
CA ASP A 53 19.32 3.62 12.80
C ASP A 53 19.96 2.25 12.47
N VAL A 54 19.47 1.59 11.43
CA VAL A 54 19.94 0.27 11.01
C VAL A 54 20.21 0.23 9.51
N SER A 55 21.36 -0.30 9.12
CA SER A 55 21.78 -0.40 7.72
C SER A 55 22.40 -1.76 7.40
N GLY A 56 21.94 -2.39 6.31
CA GLY A 56 22.48 -3.67 5.82
C GLY A 56 21.43 -4.77 5.75
N TYR A 57 21.59 -5.82 6.56
CA TYR A 57 20.68 -6.96 6.64
C TYR A 57 20.22 -7.16 8.08
N SER A 58 18.91 -7.08 8.33
CA SER A 58 18.39 -6.94 9.69
C SER A 58 17.16 -7.81 9.94
N ILE A 59 17.15 -8.54 11.06
CA ILE A 59 16.01 -9.37 11.49
C ILE A 59 15.61 -9.02 12.93
N GLY A 60 14.38 -8.56 13.14
CA GLY A 60 13.80 -8.38 14.47
C GLY A 60 12.95 -7.12 14.61
N ILE A 61 13.18 -6.33 15.66
CA ILE A 61 12.43 -5.12 15.98
C ILE A 61 13.35 -3.92 15.83
N MET A 62 12.95 -2.92 15.04
CA MET A 62 13.73 -1.72 14.72
C MET A 62 12.84 -0.49 14.95
N GLU A 63 12.95 0.18 16.10
CA GLU A 63 11.82 0.97 16.62
C GLU A 63 11.67 2.41 16.15
N LYS A 64 12.74 3.24 16.08
CA LYS A 64 12.57 4.71 16.20
C LYS A 64 13.07 5.60 15.07
N LYS A 65 13.87 5.09 14.13
CA LYS A 65 14.43 5.93 13.03
C LYS A 65 14.43 5.19 11.70
N THR A 66 15.62 5.00 11.10
CA THR A 66 15.77 4.60 9.70
C THR A 66 16.25 3.16 9.57
N VAL A 67 15.54 2.35 8.80
CA VAL A 67 15.95 1.01 8.39
C VAL A 67 16.29 1.04 6.91
N THR A 68 17.51 0.67 6.55
CA THR A 68 18.02 0.74 5.18
C THR A 68 18.62 -0.60 4.74
N GLY A 69 18.25 -1.07 3.55
CA GLY A 69 18.74 -2.34 2.99
C GLY A 69 17.71 -3.46 3.03
N TYR A 70 18.08 -4.63 3.53
CA TYR A 70 17.18 -5.79 3.68
C TYR A 70 16.72 -5.93 5.13
N SER A 71 15.42 -5.97 5.36
CA SER A 71 14.82 -5.94 6.69
C SER A 71 13.68 -6.94 6.83
N MET A 72 13.60 -7.60 7.98
CA MET A 72 12.51 -8.53 8.31
C MET A 72 12.07 -8.38 9.78
N GLY A 73 10.78 -8.14 10.00
CA GLY A 73 10.17 -8.06 11.34
C GLY A 73 9.31 -6.81 11.53
N ILE A 74 9.51 -6.10 12.66
CA ILE A 74 8.77 -4.89 12.99
C ILE A 74 9.69 -3.68 12.79
N MET A 75 9.24 -2.69 12.02
CA MET A 75 10.01 -1.53 11.62
C MET A 75 9.28 -0.24 11.97
N GLY A 76 10.06 0.76 12.39
CA GLY A 76 9.62 2.04 12.92
C GLY A 76 9.25 3.06 11.86
N GLU A 77 9.98 4.18 11.88
CA GLU A 77 9.55 5.40 11.19
C GLU A 77 9.85 5.38 9.69
N GLU A 78 11.08 5.11 9.28
CA GLU A 78 11.44 5.11 7.86
C GLU A 78 12.10 3.80 7.44
N VAL A 79 11.55 3.16 6.40
CA VAL A 79 12.09 1.93 5.83
C VAL A 79 12.42 2.17 4.36
N SER A 80 13.64 1.82 3.95
CA SER A 80 14.06 1.90 2.55
C SER A 80 14.80 0.63 2.09
N GLY A 81 14.42 0.15 0.90
CA GLY A 81 15.04 -1.02 0.27
C GLY A 81 14.08 -2.20 0.16
N TYR A 82 14.42 -3.32 0.79
CA TYR A 82 13.62 -4.56 0.80
C TYR A 82 13.14 -4.84 2.22
N SER A 83 11.83 -4.97 2.40
CA SER A 83 11.21 -5.13 3.72
C SER A 83 10.17 -6.25 3.76
N MET A 84 10.15 -7.01 4.84
CA MET A 84 9.11 -8.01 5.14
C MET A 84 8.62 -7.87 6.58
N GLY A 85 7.30 -7.72 6.78
CA GLY A 85 6.68 -7.67 8.10
C GLY A 85 5.82 -6.42 8.29
N ILE A 86 6.00 -5.70 9.41
CA ILE A 86 5.16 -4.58 9.82
C ILE A 86 5.96 -3.27 9.77
N GLY A 87 5.49 -2.25 9.06
CA GLY A 87 6.07 -0.90 9.02
C GLY A 87 5.09 0.17 9.51
N ARG A 88 5.52 1.09 10.40
CA ARG A 88 4.61 2.00 11.11
C ARG A 88 4.38 3.38 10.49
N LYS A 89 5.34 3.96 9.76
CA LYS A 89 5.12 5.22 9.02
C LYS A 89 5.42 5.06 7.53
N THR A 90 6.67 5.29 7.11
CA THR A 90 7.04 5.42 5.71
C THR A 90 7.80 4.19 5.21
N VAL A 91 7.32 3.55 4.14
CA VAL A 91 7.99 2.39 3.52
C VAL A 91 8.25 2.64 2.04
N ASN A 92 9.53 2.67 1.65
CA ASN A 92 9.99 2.97 0.30
C ASN A 92 10.78 1.80 -0.31
N GLY A 93 10.35 1.29 -1.47
CA GLY A 93 11.05 0.24 -2.22
C GLY A 93 10.21 -1.02 -2.41
N TYR A 94 10.78 -2.20 -2.16
CA TYR A 94 10.03 -3.46 -2.15
C TYR A 94 9.56 -3.77 -0.73
N SER A 95 8.27 -4.01 -0.55
CA SER A 95 7.69 -4.31 0.75
C SER A 95 6.65 -5.44 0.70
N LYS A 96 6.60 -6.24 1.76
CA LYS A 96 5.60 -7.29 1.93
C LYS A 96 5.14 -7.44 3.37
N GLY A 97 3.84 -7.26 3.61
CA GLY A 97 3.22 -7.43 4.93
C GLY A 97 2.20 -6.34 5.24
N GLU A 98 2.30 -5.72 6.42
CA GLU A 98 1.38 -4.68 6.89
C GLU A 98 2.13 -3.35 7.00
N MET A 99 1.56 -2.27 6.47
CA MET A 99 2.12 -0.92 6.51
C MET A 99 1.04 0.04 7.03
N GLU A 100 1.32 0.88 8.02
CA GLU A 100 0.26 1.67 8.68
C GLU A 100 -0.08 3.02 8.01
N GLU A 101 0.91 3.72 7.43
CA GLU A 101 0.73 5.06 6.84
C GLU A 101 1.07 5.12 5.33
N ASP A 102 2.31 5.46 4.97
CA ASP A 102 2.69 5.92 3.63
C ASP A 102 3.65 4.93 2.94
N VAL A 103 3.32 4.56 1.70
CA VAL A 103 3.98 3.46 0.99
C VAL A 103 4.34 3.88 -0.44
N SER A 104 5.60 3.71 -0.83
CA SER A 104 6.06 3.92 -2.21
C SER A 104 6.87 2.74 -2.77
N GLY A 105 6.65 2.42 -4.05
CA GLY A 105 7.43 1.42 -4.78
C GLY A 105 6.62 0.20 -5.19
N TYR A 106 7.01 -0.99 -4.73
CA TYR A 106 6.35 -2.27 -5.00
C TYR A 106 5.94 -2.93 -3.70
N SER A 107 4.63 -3.07 -3.47
CA SER A 107 4.10 -3.41 -2.16
C SER A 107 3.01 -4.48 -2.23
N ILE A 108 3.12 -5.51 -1.38
CA ILE A 108 2.13 -6.60 -1.28
C ILE A 108 1.65 -6.77 0.16
N GLY A 109 0.34 -6.66 0.38
CA GLY A 109 -0.30 -7.00 1.65
C GLY A 109 -1.38 -6.00 2.05
N ILE A 110 -1.32 -5.53 3.31
CA ILE A 110 -2.26 -4.52 3.84
C ILE A 110 -1.51 -3.21 3.94
N MET A 111 -1.87 -2.27 3.06
CA MET A 111 -1.38 -0.91 3.06
C MET A 111 -2.42 -0.04 3.75
N GLY A 112 -1.96 0.68 4.77
CA GLY A 112 -2.76 1.41 5.73
C GLY A 112 -3.29 2.73 5.19
N LYS A 113 -3.54 3.66 6.11
CA LYS A 113 -4.63 4.62 5.92
C LYS A 113 -4.35 5.73 4.92
N LYS A 114 -3.11 6.18 4.75
CA LYS A 114 -2.82 7.42 4.00
C LYS A 114 -2.60 7.16 2.51
N THR A 115 -1.34 7.09 2.07
CA THR A 115 -0.99 7.12 0.65
C THR A 115 -0.24 5.87 0.19
N VAL A 116 -0.62 5.36 -0.98
CA VAL A 116 0.03 4.23 -1.65
C VAL A 116 0.42 4.67 -3.06
N THR A 117 1.70 4.58 -3.40
CA THR A 117 2.23 5.05 -4.69
C THR A 117 3.07 3.98 -5.37
N GLY A 118 2.85 3.75 -6.67
CA GLY A 118 3.62 2.79 -7.47
C GLY A 118 2.83 1.54 -7.83
N TYR A 119 3.35 0.36 -7.50
CA TYR A 119 2.72 -0.94 -7.77
C TYR A 119 2.26 -1.58 -6.45
N SER A 120 0.94 -1.75 -6.28
CA SER A 120 0.34 -2.26 -5.05
C SER A 120 -0.55 -3.48 -5.29
N MET A 121 -0.50 -4.44 -4.35
CA MET A 121 -1.33 -5.65 -4.39
C MET A 121 -1.87 -5.99 -2.99
N GLY A 122 -3.20 -6.01 -2.83
CA GLY A 122 -3.87 -6.39 -1.58
C GLY A 122 -4.94 -5.40 -1.13
N ILE A 123 -4.94 -5.03 0.15
CA ILE A 123 -5.88 -4.06 0.73
C ILE A 123 -5.15 -2.72 0.86
N MET A 124 -5.79 -1.63 0.45
CA MET A 124 -5.23 -0.27 0.43
C MET A 124 -6.18 0.70 1.15
N GLY A 125 -5.62 1.76 1.75
CA GLY A 125 -6.37 2.79 2.47
C GLY A 125 -7.01 3.86 1.59
N GLU A 126 -6.75 5.12 1.94
CA GLU A 126 -7.46 6.27 1.38
C GLU A 126 -6.98 6.61 -0.04
N GLU A 127 -5.71 6.97 -0.24
CA GLU A 127 -5.23 7.41 -1.56
C GLU A 127 -4.30 6.37 -2.21
N VAL A 128 -4.64 5.94 -3.43
CA VAL A 128 -3.82 5.03 -4.23
C VAL A 128 -3.48 5.66 -5.57
N SER A 129 -2.20 5.65 -5.96
CA SER A 129 -1.75 6.11 -7.28
C SER A 129 -0.79 5.13 -7.96
N GLY A 130 -1.00 4.91 -9.27
CA GLY A 130 -0.15 4.04 -10.09
C GLY A 130 -0.88 2.80 -10.57
N TYR A 131 -0.37 1.62 -10.25
CA TYR A 131 -0.90 0.31 -10.64
C TYR A 131 -1.33 -0.47 -9.40
N SER A 132 -2.62 -0.77 -9.28
CA SER A 132 -3.20 -1.42 -8.10
C SER A 132 -4.00 -2.67 -8.45
N MET A 133 -3.91 -3.69 -7.60
CA MET A 133 -4.83 -4.84 -7.62
C MET A 133 -5.33 -5.17 -6.21
N GLY A 134 -6.65 -5.33 -6.04
CA GLY A 134 -7.28 -5.75 -4.80
C GLY A 134 -8.38 -4.80 -4.35
N ILE A 135 -8.38 -4.42 -3.07
CA ILE A 135 -9.45 -3.62 -2.45
C ILE A 135 -8.89 -2.24 -2.09
N GLY A 136 -9.51 -1.17 -2.59
CA GLY A 136 -9.24 0.22 -2.19
C GLY A 136 -10.47 0.83 -1.53
N ARG A 137 -10.28 1.78 -0.60
CA ARG A 137 -11.40 2.43 0.08
C ARG A 137 -11.81 3.72 -0.63
N LYS A 138 -10.99 4.77 -0.53
CA LYS A 138 -11.38 6.08 -1.06
C LYS A 138 -11.02 6.25 -2.53
N THR A 139 -9.88 6.85 -2.82
CA THR A 139 -9.53 7.38 -4.14
C THR A 139 -8.44 6.55 -4.81
N VAL A 140 -8.69 6.07 -6.03
CA VAL A 140 -7.71 5.30 -6.82
C VAL A 140 -7.47 5.95 -8.18
N ASN A 141 -6.24 6.39 -8.41
CA ASN A 141 -5.79 7.11 -9.60
C ASN A 141 -4.77 6.29 -10.41
N GLY A 142 -5.11 5.92 -11.65
CA GLY A 142 -4.19 5.22 -12.57
C GLY A 142 -4.78 3.95 -13.14
N TYR A 143 -4.08 2.82 -13.02
CA TYR A 143 -4.59 1.49 -13.38
C TYR A 143 -5.04 0.75 -12.13
N SER A 144 -6.26 0.23 -12.13
CA SER A 144 -6.80 -0.53 -11.00
C SER A 144 -7.57 -1.77 -11.41
N LYS A 145 -7.49 -2.81 -10.57
CA LYS A 145 -8.29 -4.03 -10.73
C LYS A 145 -8.77 -4.59 -9.40
N GLY A 146 -10.08 -4.62 -9.18
CA GLY A 146 -10.68 -5.22 -7.98
C GLY A 146 -11.92 -4.47 -7.51
N GLU A 147 -12.00 -4.17 -6.22
CA GLU A 147 -13.15 -3.53 -5.57
C GLU A 147 -12.73 -2.18 -4.98
N ILE A 148 -13.46 -1.10 -5.27
CA ILE A 148 -13.15 0.27 -4.81
C ILE A 148 -14.44 0.94 -4.32
N GLU A 149 -14.44 1.50 -3.11
CA GLU A 149 -15.67 1.96 -2.42
C GLU A 149 -16.12 3.39 -2.81
N GLU A 150 -15.21 4.34 -3.06
CA GLU A 150 -15.55 5.74 -3.40
C GLU A 150 -15.13 6.11 -4.85
N ASP A 151 -13.93 6.65 -5.05
CA ASP A 151 -13.55 7.36 -6.29
C ASP A 151 -12.52 6.59 -7.14
N VAL A 152 -12.71 6.61 -8.46
CA VAL A 152 -11.78 6.00 -9.41
C VAL A 152 -11.51 6.92 -10.60
N SER A 153 -10.22 7.19 -10.89
CA SER A 153 -9.80 7.82 -12.13
C SER A 153 -8.78 6.99 -12.91
N GLY A 154 -8.95 6.90 -14.24
CA GLY A 154 -7.99 6.26 -15.14
C GLY A 154 -8.53 5.00 -15.83
N TYR A 155 -7.85 3.87 -15.66
CA TYR A 155 -8.17 2.57 -16.29
C TYR A 155 -8.53 1.55 -15.21
N SER A 156 -9.80 1.16 -15.12
CA SER A 156 -10.32 0.38 -14.00
C SER A 156 -11.12 -0.86 -14.43
N MET A 157 -10.97 -1.94 -13.67
CA MET A 157 -11.67 -3.22 -13.90
C MET A 157 -12.18 -3.85 -12.59
N GLY A 158 -13.49 -4.02 -12.45
CA GLY A 158 -14.10 -4.74 -11.32
C GLY A 158 -15.37 -4.10 -10.79
N ILE A 159 -15.47 -3.91 -9.47
CA ILE A 159 -16.58 -3.25 -8.79
C ILE A 159 -16.07 -1.88 -8.32
N MET A 160 -16.81 -0.82 -8.63
CA MET A 160 -16.45 0.56 -8.29
C MET A 160 -17.68 1.25 -7.71
N GLY A 161 -17.48 2.08 -6.69
CA GLY A 161 -18.54 2.75 -5.95
C GLY A 161 -19.03 4.03 -6.59
N GLU A 162 -18.83 5.16 -5.90
CA GLU A 162 -19.56 6.41 -6.12
C GLU A 162 -19.18 7.11 -7.42
N GLU A 163 -17.91 7.50 -7.61
CA GLU A 163 -17.46 8.27 -8.78
C GLU A 163 -16.45 7.48 -9.64
N VAL A 164 -16.69 7.38 -10.95
CA VAL A 164 -15.80 6.67 -11.88
C VAL A 164 -15.54 7.49 -13.14
N SER A 165 -14.30 7.92 -13.32
CA SER A 165 -13.85 8.68 -14.49
C SER A 165 -12.80 7.94 -15.33
N GLY A 166 -12.94 8.00 -16.66
CA GLY A 166 -11.96 7.45 -17.61
C GLY A 166 -12.44 6.19 -18.33
N TYR A 167 -11.64 5.12 -18.33
CA TYR A 167 -11.88 3.84 -19.02
C TYR A 167 -12.20 2.75 -18.00
N SER A 168 -13.47 2.36 -17.86
CA SER A 168 -13.92 1.48 -16.77
C SER A 168 -14.76 0.28 -17.24
N MET A 169 -14.45 -0.92 -16.76
CA MET A 169 -15.20 -2.14 -17.07
C MET A 169 -15.65 -2.90 -15.82
N GLY A 170 -16.93 -3.23 -15.72
CA GLY A 170 -17.51 -4.01 -14.62
C GLY A 170 -18.77 -3.38 -14.03
N ILE A 171 -18.96 -3.52 -12.71
CA ILE A 171 -20.09 -2.95 -11.96
C ILE A 171 -19.67 -1.58 -11.42
N LYS A 172 -20.56 -0.59 -11.53
CA LYS A 172 -20.33 0.79 -11.10
C LYS A 172 -21.57 1.34 -10.41
N GLY A 173 -21.37 2.12 -9.35
CA GLY A 173 -22.43 2.81 -8.63
C GLY A 173 -22.92 4.06 -9.37
N LYS A 174 -22.77 5.22 -8.73
CA LYS A 174 -23.57 6.42 -8.99
C LYS A 174 -23.16 7.15 -10.27
N GLU A 175 -21.99 7.77 -10.29
CA GLU A 175 -21.57 8.66 -11.36
C GLU A 175 -20.48 8.03 -12.22
N VAL A 176 -20.71 7.96 -13.54
CA VAL A 176 -19.77 7.34 -14.47
C VAL A 176 -19.50 8.25 -15.67
N SER A 177 -18.28 8.78 -15.75
CA SER A 177 -17.82 9.63 -16.86
C SER A 177 -16.76 8.95 -17.74
N GLY A 178 -16.87 9.13 -19.07
CA GLY A 178 -15.88 8.66 -20.05
C GLY A 178 -16.30 7.40 -20.81
N TYR A 179 -15.40 6.43 -20.95
CA TYR A 179 -15.59 5.19 -21.70
C TYR A 179 -15.87 4.03 -20.74
N SER A 180 -17.10 3.54 -20.73
CA SER A 180 -17.56 2.67 -19.65
C SER A 180 -18.40 1.48 -20.12
N MET A 181 -17.97 0.27 -19.78
CA MET A 181 -18.66 -1.00 -20.10
C MET A 181 -19.16 -1.71 -18.83
N GLY A 182 -20.32 -2.37 -18.89
CA GLY A 182 -20.84 -3.24 -17.82
C GLY A 182 -22.18 -2.80 -17.21
N ILE A 183 -22.35 -2.97 -15.90
CA ILE A 183 -23.56 -2.59 -15.15
C ILE A 183 -23.32 -1.25 -14.47
N LYS A 184 -24.33 -0.38 -14.44
CA LYS A 184 -24.27 0.98 -13.88
C LYS A 184 -25.61 1.32 -13.25
N ASP A 185 -25.61 2.00 -12.12
CA ASP A 185 -26.84 2.30 -11.40
C ASP A 185 -27.45 3.63 -11.86
N GLU A 186 -26.84 4.78 -11.54
CA GLU A 186 -27.51 6.10 -11.65
C GLU A 186 -27.12 6.87 -12.93
N GLU A 187 -26.09 7.72 -12.87
CA GLU A 187 -25.73 8.69 -13.90
C GLU A 187 -24.56 8.25 -14.79
N VAL A 188 -24.71 8.43 -16.11
CA VAL A 188 -23.66 8.03 -17.09
C VAL A 188 -23.44 9.12 -18.12
N SER A 189 -22.23 9.68 -18.17
CA SER A 189 -21.78 10.63 -19.20
C SER A 189 -20.71 10.03 -20.12
N GLY A 190 -20.84 10.26 -21.43
CA GLY A 190 -19.85 9.85 -22.44
C GLY A 190 -20.22 8.58 -23.22
N TYR A 191 -19.25 7.69 -23.45
CA TYR A 191 -19.39 6.49 -24.28
C TYR A 191 -19.67 5.25 -23.42
N SER A 192 -20.84 4.64 -23.60
CA SER A 192 -21.37 3.75 -22.56
C SER A 192 -22.10 2.52 -23.08
N MET A 193 -21.57 1.32 -22.78
CA MET A 193 -22.14 0.04 -23.20
C MET A 193 -22.56 -0.86 -22.02
N GLY A 194 -23.74 -1.48 -22.07
CA GLY A 194 -24.19 -2.48 -21.09
C GLY A 194 -25.58 -2.24 -20.48
N ILE A 195 -25.75 -2.53 -19.19
CA ILE A 195 -27.02 -2.38 -18.45
C ILE A 195 -26.96 -1.10 -17.61
N LYS A 196 -28.07 -0.35 -17.57
CA LYS A 196 -28.18 0.94 -16.84
C LYS A 196 -29.55 1.11 -16.23
N SER A 197 -29.69 1.80 -15.09
CA SER A 197 -31.01 2.07 -14.50
C SER A 197 -31.57 3.44 -14.88
N GLU A 198 -30.81 4.54 -14.81
CA GLU A 198 -31.38 5.89 -14.87
C GLU A 198 -30.86 6.79 -16.01
N GLU A 199 -29.95 7.72 -15.72
CA GLU A 199 -29.64 8.87 -16.59
C GLU A 199 -28.45 8.61 -17.53
N VAL A 200 -28.55 9.12 -18.76
CA VAL A 200 -27.52 8.91 -19.78
C VAL A 200 -27.35 10.15 -20.65
N SER A 201 -26.18 10.76 -20.60
CA SER A 201 -25.72 11.78 -21.53
C SER A 201 -24.61 11.25 -22.43
N GLY A 202 -24.68 11.52 -23.74
CA GLY A 202 -23.71 11.04 -24.73
C GLY A 202 -24.13 9.76 -25.46
N TYR A 203 -23.15 9.00 -25.98
CA TYR A 203 -23.39 7.86 -26.85
C TYR A 203 -23.57 6.56 -26.03
N SER A 204 -24.69 5.87 -26.27
CA SER A 204 -25.03 4.69 -25.49
C SER A 204 -25.58 3.52 -26.33
N MET A 205 -25.24 2.31 -25.89
CA MET A 205 -25.73 1.06 -26.49
C MET A 205 -25.93 0.00 -25.42
N GLY A 206 -27.11 -0.62 -25.36
CA GLY A 206 -27.41 -1.68 -24.41
C GLY A 206 -28.83 -1.63 -23.87
N ILE A 207 -29.04 -2.20 -22.68
CA ILE A 207 -30.35 -2.34 -22.06
C ILE A 207 -30.50 -1.26 -20.99
N LYS A 208 -31.48 -0.37 -21.15
CA LYS A 208 -31.95 0.48 -20.07
C LYS A 208 -33.02 -0.29 -19.27
N ARG A 209 -32.93 -0.24 -17.95
CA ARG A 209 -33.91 -0.83 -17.04
C ARG A 209 -35.11 0.11 -16.98
N VAL A 210 -36.29 -0.42 -17.24
CA VAL A 210 -37.55 0.33 -17.14
C VAL A 210 -38.08 0.14 -15.72
N SER A 211 -38.49 1.22 -15.05
CA SER A 211 -39.23 1.12 -13.79
C SER A 211 -40.67 0.63 -14.03
N ASP A 212 -41.21 -0.18 -13.11
CA ASP A 212 -42.50 -0.85 -13.29
C ASP A 212 -43.69 0.12 -13.48
N GLU A 213 -43.58 1.38 -13.05
CA GLU A 213 -44.61 2.41 -13.27
C GLU A 213 -44.82 2.72 -14.75
N GLN A 214 -43.75 2.79 -15.55
CA GLN A 214 -43.84 2.96 -17.00
C GLN A 214 -44.50 1.73 -17.66
N LEU A 215 -44.36 0.54 -17.05
CA LEU A 215 -44.97 -0.73 -17.45
C LEU A 215 -46.41 -0.93 -16.95
N SER A 216 -46.94 -0.01 -16.14
CA SER A 216 -48.37 0.08 -15.82
C SER A 216 -49.13 0.83 -16.92
N CYS A 217 -48.57 1.97 -17.35
CA CYS A 217 -48.85 2.54 -18.68
C CYS A 217 -48.34 1.63 -19.84
N ALA A 218 -47.77 0.46 -19.51
CA ALA A 218 -47.37 -0.68 -20.35
C ALA A 218 -48.51 -1.46 -21.05
N LYS A 219 -49.70 -1.45 -20.45
CA LYS A 219 -50.93 -1.78 -21.18
C LYS A 219 -51.47 -0.51 -21.88
N ILE A 220 -50.59 0.32 -22.46
CA ILE A 220 -50.89 1.39 -23.45
C ILE A 220 -49.70 1.57 -24.43
N ILE A 221 -48.48 1.82 -23.92
CA ILE A 221 -47.31 2.31 -24.70
C ILE A 221 -46.10 1.34 -24.72
N HIS A 222 -44.95 1.81 -25.22
CA HIS A 222 -43.59 1.31 -24.99
C HIS A 222 -42.73 1.56 -26.25
#